data_AF-A0A1H3JAQ3-F1
#
_entry.id   AF-A0A1H3JAQ3-F1
#
_cell.length_a   1.000
_cell.length_b   1.000
_cell.length_c   1.000
_cell.angle_alpha   90.00
_cell.angle_beta   90.00
_cell.angle_gamma   90.00
#
_symmetry.space_group_name_H-M   'P 1'
#
loop_
_entity.id
_entity.type
_entity.pdbx_description
1 polymer ?
#
loop_
_entity_poly.entity_id
_entity_poly.type
_entity_poly.pdbx_seq_one_letter_code
_entity_poly.pdbx_strand_id
1 'polypeptide(L)'
;MLALLSDEEINFQEINKLSDVAVVSDEINTREELRESFMRYLKLTRPNRRLSDYYSVKLFGCNVSDMFLNMSYRLRFESPIPMKETLFISEPDLYYNKKAFDEGDINLCFVIGYSGSGKSVLTKEYEGDNIEKVSLDDLVCVKDHYTMDELKEMSGLMYSFFAGPGEKFYISREERDVFSDHGEIFVNFIKYAWEYASAHKEKRFILEGIWTYMFFKDPSEFNGYAVFMKGTSLVKSKFRRLVREAGNSPVESIDRLLEFGVYAIDSTLRDGNVDKWRRYFEKDPKTVIKPEDNAFTVLHTNTMNEINNINDRFVHGDERGIMSIMDNVKVNEEMDLTEKTVIVEECKRALADLKLLQ
;
A
#
# COMPACT_ATOMS: atom_id res chain seq x y z
N MET A 1 -13.15 4.73 39.08
CA MET A 1 -11.77 5.17 38.79
C MET A 1 -10.82 4.00 38.98
N LEU A 2 -10.16 3.56 37.91
CA LEU A 2 -9.06 2.59 37.99
C LEU A 2 -7.87 3.27 38.69
N ALA A 3 -7.21 2.59 39.62
CA ALA A 3 -6.02 3.13 40.26
C ALA A 3 -4.90 3.21 39.21
N LEU A 4 -4.54 4.42 38.81
CA LEU A 4 -3.46 4.65 37.85
C LEU A 4 -2.12 4.44 38.54
N LEU A 5 -1.22 3.76 37.85
CA LEU A 5 0.19 3.78 38.24
C LEU A 5 0.73 5.19 38.02
N SER A 6 1.58 5.66 38.94
CA SER A 6 2.31 6.89 38.67
C SER A 6 3.27 6.69 37.49
N ASP A 7 3.58 7.76 36.76
CA ASP A 7 4.47 7.67 35.58
C ASP A 7 5.84 7.03 35.91
N GLU A 8 6.32 7.17 37.15
CA GLU A 8 7.57 6.57 37.65
C GLU A 8 7.44 5.06 37.90
N GLU A 9 6.22 4.55 38.09
CA GLU A 9 5.92 3.14 38.36
C GLU A 9 5.54 2.37 37.07
N ILE A 10 5.31 3.06 35.94
CA ILE A 10 4.96 2.43 34.67
C ILE A 10 6.14 1.60 34.17
N ASN A 11 6.04 0.28 34.32
CA ASN A 11 6.92 -0.69 33.70
C ASN A 11 6.12 -1.88 33.19
N PHE A 12 6.67 -2.60 32.21
CA PHE A 12 5.95 -3.68 31.53
C PHE A 12 5.47 -4.78 32.48
N GLN A 13 6.24 -5.12 33.52
CA GLN A 13 5.89 -6.19 34.46
C GLN A 13 4.67 -5.82 35.31
N GLU A 14 4.58 -4.57 35.78
CA GLU A 14 3.41 -4.12 36.54
C GLU A 14 2.18 -3.98 35.65
N ILE A 15 2.33 -3.47 34.43
CA ILE A 15 1.23 -3.35 33.47
C ILE A 15 0.65 -4.72 33.08
N ASN A 16 1.49 -5.74 32.88
CA ASN A 16 1.03 -7.06 32.48
C ASN A 16 0.25 -7.81 33.59
N LYS A 17 0.33 -7.34 34.85
CA LYS A 17 -0.49 -7.87 35.96
C LYS A 17 -1.91 -7.31 35.97
N LEU A 18 -2.15 -6.19 35.28
CA LEU A 18 -3.47 -5.56 35.20
C LEU A 18 -4.36 -6.37 34.25
N SER A 19 -5.46 -6.92 34.77
CA SER A 19 -6.37 -7.80 34.01
C SER A 19 -7.22 -7.04 32.99
N ASP A 20 -7.31 -5.74 33.14
CA ASP A 20 -8.05 -4.78 32.32
C ASP A 20 -7.17 -4.05 31.30
N VAL A 21 -5.87 -4.36 31.25
CA VAL A 21 -4.91 -3.81 30.29
C VAL A 21 -4.31 -4.92 29.42
N ALA A 22 -4.07 -4.60 28.15
CA ALA A 22 -3.37 -5.48 27.23
C ALA A 22 -2.47 -4.65 26.31
N VAL A 23 -1.16 -4.83 26.45
CA VAL A 23 -0.13 -4.19 25.62
C VAL A 23 0.60 -5.25 24.79
N VAL A 24 1.20 -4.83 23.68
CA VAL A 24 2.12 -5.64 22.88
C VAL A 24 3.53 -5.17 23.24
N SER A 25 4.45 -6.08 23.57
CA SER A 25 5.84 -5.73 23.88
C SER A 25 6.83 -6.15 22.81
N ASP A 26 8.01 -5.55 22.85
CA ASP A 26 9.19 -5.93 22.06
C ASP A 26 9.88 -7.21 22.57
N GLU A 27 9.46 -7.71 23.74
CA GLU A 27 9.87 -9.01 24.28
C GLU A 27 9.16 -10.19 23.61
N ILE A 28 8.09 -9.95 22.84
CA ILE A 28 7.38 -11.00 22.11
C ILE A 28 8.30 -11.59 21.05
N ASN A 29 8.49 -12.90 21.09
CA ASN A 29 9.41 -13.61 20.21
C ASN A 29 8.70 -14.47 19.19
N THR A 30 7.40 -14.77 19.34
CA THR A 30 6.68 -15.60 18.37
C THR A 30 5.42 -14.93 17.84
N ARG A 31 5.01 -15.30 16.62
CA ARG A 31 3.76 -14.77 16.02
C ARG A 31 2.51 -15.17 16.80
N GLU A 32 2.50 -16.35 17.42
CA GLU A 32 1.35 -16.79 18.21
C GLU A 32 1.19 -15.92 19.45
N GLU A 33 2.28 -15.65 20.17
CA GLU A 33 2.30 -14.71 21.30
C GLU A 33 1.84 -13.30 20.87
N LEU A 34 2.27 -12.82 19.70
CA LEU A 34 1.85 -11.54 19.16
C LEU A 34 0.34 -11.51 18.90
N ARG A 35 -0.19 -12.55 18.27
CA ARG A 35 -1.62 -12.69 17.97
C ARG A 35 -2.44 -12.79 19.26
N GLU A 36 -2.01 -13.60 20.21
CA GLU A 36 -2.68 -13.75 21.51
C GLU A 36 -2.73 -12.42 22.27
N SER A 37 -1.62 -11.68 22.28
CA SER A 37 -1.53 -10.36 22.93
C SER A 37 -2.48 -9.34 22.29
N PHE A 38 -2.51 -9.27 20.95
CA PHE A 38 -3.43 -8.37 20.26
C PHE A 38 -4.90 -8.79 20.40
N MET A 39 -5.19 -10.10 20.41
CA MET A 39 -6.54 -10.61 20.66
C MET A 39 -7.02 -10.31 22.08
N ARG A 40 -6.13 -10.27 23.09
CA ARG A 40 -6.48 -9.77 24.43
C ARG A 40 -6.93 -8.31 24.35
N TYR A 41 -6.17 -7.45 23.68
CA TYR A 41 -6.51 -6.04 23.49
C TYR A 41 -7.87 -5.84 22.80
N LEU A 42 -8.16 -6.59 21.74
CA LEU A 42 -9.44 -6.48 21.02
C LEU A 42 -10.66 -6.91 21.85
N LYS A 43 -10.49 -7.75 22.87
CA LYS A 43 -11.56 -8.18 23.78
C LYS A 43 -11.87 -7.16 24.88
N LEU A 44 -11.02 -6.15 25.06
CA LEU A 44 -11.23 -5.12 26.07
C LEU A 44 -12.37 -4.18 25.71
N THR A 45 -13.01 -3.61 26.75
CA THR A 45 -13.95 -2.51 26.58
C THR A 45 -13.25 -1.29 25.98
N ARG A 46 -14.00 -0.34 25.40
CA ARG A 46 -13.40 0.87 24.83
C ARG A 46 -12.57 1.68 25.86
N PRO A 47 -13.06 1.94 27.09
CA PRO A 47 -12.24 2.59 28.13
C PRO A 47 -10.93 1.86 28.44
N ASN A 48 -10.97 0.52 28.53
CA ASN A 48 -9.80 -0.30 28.84
C ASN A 48 -8.80 -0.33 27.68
N ARG A 49 -9.28 -0.24 26.43
CA ARG A 49 -8.40 -0.07 25.26
C ARG A 49 -7.69 1.29 25.30
N ARG A 50 -8.37 2.38 25.65
CA ARG A 50 -7.73 3.70 25.83
C ARG A 50 -6.63 3.67 26.90
N LEU A 51 -6.90 2.98 28.01
CA LEU A 51 -5.90 2.77 29.06
C LEU A 51 -4.71 1.94 28.58
N SER A 52 -4.97 0.90 27.77
CA SER A 52 -3.91 0.08 27.16
C SER A 52 -3.06 0.88 26.16
N ASP A 53 -3.69 1.69 25.33
CA ASP A 53 -2.99 2.56 24.38
C ASP A 53 -2.15 3.61 25.09
N TYR A 54 -2.66 4.21 26.17
CA TYR A 54 -1.89 5.11 27.04
C TYR A 54 -0.62 4.46 27.56
N TYR A 55 -0.72 3.28 28.20
CA TYR A 55 0.45 2.58 28.74
C TYR A 55 1.41 2.12 27.64
N SER A 56 0.89 1.68 26.48
CA SER A 56 1.72 1.34 25.33
C SER A 56 2.53 2.54 24.85
N VAL A 57 1.92 3.73 24.77
CA VAL A 57 2.63 4.95 24.38
C VAL A 57 3.69 5.32 25.41
N LYS A 58 3.40 5.21 26.72
CA LYS A 58 4.38 5.49 27.79
C LYS A 58 5.56 4.51 27.78
N LEU A 59 5.32 3.23 27.49
CA LEU A 59 6.35 2.18 27.46
C LEU A 59 7.16 2.16 26.16
N PHE A 60 6.50 2.30 25.02
CA PHE A 60 7.06 1.98 23.70
C PHE A 60 7.00 3.14 22.71
N GLY A 61 6.47 4.30 23.09
CA GLY A 61 6.32 5.46 22.22
C GLY A 61 5.25 5.33 21.13
N CYS A 62 4.46 4.24 21.13
CA CYS A 62 3.39 4.01 20.17
C CYS A 62 2.22 3.22 20.81
N ASN A 63 1.03 3.34 20.24
CA ASN A 63 -0.16 2.65 20.76
C ASN A 63 -0.10 1.13 20.49
N VAL A 64 -1.06 0.36 21.02
CA VAL A 64 -1.02 -1.11 20.92
C VAL A 64 -1.12 -1.60 19.48
N SER A 65 -1.87 -0.91 18.63
CA SER A 65 -2.04 -1.28 17.23
C SER A 65 -0.77 -1.03 16.41
N ASP A 66 -0.12 0.11 16.62
CA ASP A 66 1.16 0.44 15.97
C ASP A 66 2.26 -0.53 16.43
N MET A 67 2.30 -0.85 17.73
CA MET A 67 3.25 -1.81 18.27
C MET A 67 3.01 -3.23 17.70
N PHE A 68 1.75 -3.63 17.54
CA PHE A 68 1.40 -4.88 16.85
C PHE A 68 1.90 -4.90 15.40
N LEU A 69 1.76 -3.80 14.65
CA LEU A 69 2.27 -3.70 13.28
C LEU A 69 3.80 -3.79 13.25
N ASN A 70 4.49 -3.09 14.16
CA ASN A 70 5.94 -3.12 14.28
C ASN A 70 6.46 -4.52 14.60
N MET A 71 5.85 -5.20 15.58
CA MET A 71 6.22 -6.57 15.95
C MET A 71 5.84 -7.58 14.87
N SER A 72 4.72 -7.38 14.17
CA SER A 72 4.36 -8.19 13.00
C SER A 72 5.44 -8.07 11.92
N TYR A 73 6.10 -6.92 11.80
CA TYR A 73 7.24 -6.73 10.91
C TYR A 73 8.49 -7.45 11.39
N ARG A 74 8.85 -7.32 12.67
CA ARG A 74 10.03 -7.98 13.24
C ARG A 74 9.95 -9.50 13.15
N LEU A 75 8.78 -10.07 13.44
CA LEU A 75 8.54 -11.52 13.42
C LEU A 75 8.27 -12.07 12.00
N ARG A 76 8.62 -11.31 10.94
CA ARG A 76 8.47 -11.73 9.54
C ARG A 76 9.35 -12.91 9.15
N PHE A 77 10.47 -13.15 9.84
CA PHE A 77 11.45 -14.16 9.46
C PHE A 77 11.23 -15.56 10.06
N GLU A 78 10.29 -15.72 11.00
CA GLU A 78 10.09 -17.02 11.67
C GLU A 78 9.27 -18.04 10.84
N SER A 79 8.61 -17.60 9.77
CA SER A 79 7.95 -18.46 8.78
C SER A 79 7.41 -17.62 7.62
N PRO A 80 7.26 -18.19 6.41
CA PRO A 80 6.64 -17.49 5.29
C PRO A 80 5.28 -16.95 5.76
N ILE A 81 5.04 -15.66 5.54
CA ILE A 81 3.73 -15.05 5.77
C ILE A 81 2.70 -15.95 5.10
N PRO A 82 1.68 -16.46 5.82
CA PRO A 82 0.56 -17.07 5.14
C PRO A 82 0.04 -16.02 4.18
N MET A 83 -0.04 -16.32 2.87
CA MET A 83 -0.56 -15.48 1.77
C MET A 83 -1.86 -14.70 2.09
N LYS A 84 -2.50 -14.99 3.23
CA LYS A 84 -3.72 -14.36 3.72
C LYS A 84 -3.52 -13.02 4.42
N GLU A 85 -2.35 -12.70 5.00
CA GLU A 85 -2.17 -11.45 5.77
C GLU A 85 -1.81 -10.24 4.89
N THR A 86 -1.04 -10.44 3.82
CA THR A 86 -0.75 -9.42 2.76
C THR A 86 -2.02 -8.95 2.04
N LEU A 87 -3.11 -9.73 2.12
CA LEU A 87 -4.42 -9.32 1.63
C LEU A 87 -4.95 -8.10 2.41
N PHE A 88 -4.67 -8.02 3.71
CA PHE A 88 -5.27 -7.03 4.61
C PHE A 88 -4.30 -5.89 4.95
N ILE A 89 -3.03 -6.22 5.23
CA ILE A 89 -2.04 -5.27 5.76
C ILE A 89 -1.16 -4.74 4.63
N SER A 90 -1.06 -3.41 4.53
CA SER A 90 -0.16 -2.79 3.54
C SER A 90 1.28 -2.96 4.00
N GLU A 91 2.16 -3.31 3.08
CA GLU A 91 3.60 -3.36 3.29
C GLU A 91 4.27 -2.07 2.81
N PRO A 92 5.50 -1.79 3.27
CA PRO A 92 6.31 -0.71 2.71
C PRO A 92 6.55 -0.90 1.21
N ASP A 93 6.78 0.19 0.49
CA ASP A 93 7.17 0.13 -0.91
C ASP A 93 8.61 -0.43 -1.04
N LEU A 94 8.83 -1.22 -2.08
CA LEU A 94 10.09 -1.89 -2.35
C LEU A 94 10.75 -1.28 -3.59
N TYR A 95 12.04 -0.96 -3.49
CA TYR A 95 12.81 -0.35 -4.58
C TYR A 95 14.08 -1.16 -4.84
N TYR A 96 14.03 -2.06 -5.81
CA TYR A 96 15.19 -2.82 -6.28
C TYR A 96 15.94 -2.04 -7.35
N ASN A 97 17.27 -1.94 -7.23
CA ASN A 97 18.15 -1.25 -8.18
C ASN A 97 17.81 0.24 -8.43
N LYS A 98 17.08 0.92 -7.52
CA LYS A 98 16.66 2.32 -7.70
C LYS A 98 17.82 3.26 -7.95
N LYS A 99 18.89 3.15 -7.17
CA LYS A 99 20.07 4.02 -7.32
C LYS A 99 20.65 3.93 -8.73
N ALA A 100 20.84 2.72 -9.25
CA ALA A 100 21.34 2.50 -10.61
C ALA A 100 20.38 3.04 -11.68
N PHE A 101 19.07 3.02 -11.44
CA PHE A 101 18.09 3.65 -12.35
C PHE A 101 18.10 5.18 -12.31
N ASP A 102 18.21 5.75 -11.10
CA ASP A 102 18.28 7.19 -10.88
C ASP A 102 19.57 7.77 -11.51
N GLU A 103 20.69 7.04 -11.42
CA GLU A 103 22.00 7.39 -11.98
C GLU A 103 22.11 7.09 -13.50
N GLY A 104 21.19 6.30 -14.07
CA GLY A 104 21.15 5.97 -15.50
C GLY A 104 21.94 4.72 -15.91
N ASP A 105 22.61 4.05 -14.97
CA ASP A 105 23.30 2.77 -15.20
C ASP A 105 22.34 1.66 -15.65
N ILE A 106 21.10 1.72 -15.15
CA ILE A 106 19.96 0.92 -15.61
C ILE A 106 18.94 1.88 -16.20
N ASN A 107 18.50 1.62 -17.43
CA ASN A 107 17.58 2.52 -18.12
C ASN A 107 16.17 1.95 -18.34
N LEU A 108 15.85 0.81 -17.72
CA LEU A 108 14.50 0.23 -17.74
C LEU A 108 14.05 -0.14 -16.33
N CYS A 109 12.87 0.33 -15.96
CA CYS A 109 12.24 0.12 -14.66
C CYS A 109 10.84 -0.50 -14.81
N PHE A 110 10.58 -1.54 -14.03
CA PHE A 110 9.27 -2.16 -13.90
C PHE A 110 8.60 -1.68 -12.62
N VAL A 111 7.41 -1.09 -12.76
CA VAL A 111 6.61 -0.66 -11.61
C VAL A 111 5.38 -1.54 -11.47
N ILE A 112 5.38 -2.32 -10.39
CA ILE A 112 4.43 -3.40 -10.16
C ILE A 112 3.75 -3.27 -8.79
N GLY A 113 2.71 -4.07 -8.59
CA GLY A 113 1.84 -4.04 -7.41
C GLY A 113 0.38 -4.10 -7.83
N TYR A 114 -0.51 -4.38 -6.86
CA TYR A 114 -1.93 -4.62 -7.13
C TYR A 114 -2.61 -3.52 -7.98
N SER A 115 -3.64 -3.90 -8.73
CA SER A 115 -4.48 -2.92 -9.42
C SER A 115 -5.10 -1.96 -8.40
N GLY A 116 -4.95 -0.65 -8.61
CA GLY A 116 -5.40 0.39 -7.66
C GLY A 116 -4.52 0.62 -6.43
N SER A 117 -3.32 0.03 -6.38
CA SER A 117 -2.38 0.22 -5.27
C SER A 117 -1.76 1.62 -5.20
N GLY A 118 -1.76 2.37 -6.31
CA GLY A 118 -1.11 3.68 -6.43
C GLY A 118 0.26 3.65 -7.10
N LYS A 119 0.53 2.67 -7.98
CA LYS A 119 1.76 2.59 -8.80
C LYS A 119 2.09 3.90 -9.54
N SER A 120 1.08 4.58 -10.09
CA SER A 120 1.30 5.84 -10.81
C SER A 120 1.74 6.97 -9.88
N VAL A 121 1.38 6.93 -8.59
CA VAL A 121 1.87 7.87 -7.58
C VAL A 121 3.36 7.62 -7.29
N LEU A 122 3.77 6.35 -7.26
CA LEU A 122 5.17 5.96 -7.03
C LEU A 122 6.10 6.49 -8.13
N THR A 123 5.58 6.69 -9.33
CA THR A 123 6.37 7.15 -10.50
C THR A 123 6.21 8.63 -10.81
N LYS A 124 5.47 9.39 -9.99
CA LYS A 124 5.19 10.81 -10.23
C LYS A 124 6.45 11.67 -10.25
N GLU A 125 7.49 11.29 -9.50
CA GLU A 125 8.79 11.98 -9.50
C GLU A 125 9.59 11.79 -10.81
N TYR A 126 9.15 10.90 -11.69
CA TYR A 126 9.82 10.52 -12.94
C TYR A 126 9.13 11.09 -14.20
N GLU A 127 8.38 12.19 -14.06
CA GLU A 127 7.78 12.90 -15.19
C GLU A 127 8.83 13.85 -15.85
N GLY A 128 9.01 13.76 -17.17
CA GLY A 128 9.87 14.66 -17.94
C GLY A 128 10.45 14.06 -19.23
N ASP A 129 11.12 14.90 -20.04
CA ASP A 129 11.52 14.57 -21.43
C ASP A 129 12.50 13.39 -21.57
N ASN A 130 13.24 13.06 -20.50
CA ASN A 130 14.24 11.98 -20.50
C ASN A 130 13.69 10.63 -20.03
N ILE A 131 12.39 10.54 -19.74
CA ILE A 131 11.74 9.32 -19.25
C ILE A 131 10.50 9.06 -20.09
N GLU A 132 10.45 7.88 -20.70
CA GLU A 132 9.26 7.38 -21.37
C GLU A 132 8.52 6.41 -20.45
N LYS A 133 7.29 6.75 -20.09
CA LYS A 133 6.45 5.93 -19.24
C LYS A 133 5.32 5.30 -20.05
N VAL A 134 5.20 3.98 -19.95
CA VAL A 134 4.15 3.20 -20.60
C VAL A 134 3.32 2.48 -19.53
N SER A 135 2.02 2.74 -19.55
CA SER A 135 1.02 1.93 -18.85
C SER A 135 0.78 0.66 -19.66
N LEU A 136 1.08 -0.50 -19.08
CA LEU A 136 0.84 -1.78 -19.73
C LEU A 136 -0.67 -2.02 -19.92
N ASP A 137 -1.53 -1.41 -19.10
CA ASP A 137 -2.99 -1.50 -19.26
C ASP A 137 -3.45 -0.94 -20.63
N ASP A 138 -2.67 -0.01 -21.23
CA ASP A 138 -3.00 0.66 -22.50
C ASP A 138 -2.63 -0.18 -23.74
N LEU A 139 -1.98 -1.34 -23.55
CA LEU A 139 -1.59 -2.21 -24.66
C LEU A 139 -2.80 -2.96 -25.24
N VAL A 140 -3.80 -3.24 -24.41
CA VAL A 140 -5.03 -3.91 -24.85
C VAL A 140 -5.92 -2.89 -25.55
N CYS A 141 -6.47 -3.28 -26.71
CA CYS A 141 -7.33 -2.41 -27.51
C CYS A 141 -6.72 -1.02 -27.76
N VAL A 142 -5.40 -0.98 -27.98
CA VAL A 142 -4.59 0.25 -28.08
C VAL A 142 -5.16 1.28 -29.07
N LYS A 143 -5.85 0.84 -30.13
CA LYS A 143 -6.46 1.72 -31.15
C LYS A 143 -7.59 2.60 -30.60
N ASP A 144 -8.21 2.20 -29.50
CA ASP A 144 -9.23 3.01 -28.80
C ASP A 144 -8.61 4.07 -27.89
N HIS A 145 -7.31 3.92 -27.60
CA HIS A 145 -6.56 4.83 -26.76
C HIS A 145 -5.74 5.83 -27.58
N TYR A 146 -5.10 5.35 -28.65
CA TYR A 146 -4.14 6.12 -29.43
C TYR A 146 -4.19 5.74 -30.92
N THR A 147 -4.12 6.75 -31.76
CA THR A 147 -3.78 6.61 -33.18
C THR A 147 -2.28 6.37 -33.36
N MET A 148 -1.87 5.82 -34.51
CA MET A 148 -0.43 5.61 -34.81
C MET A 148 0.37 6.92 -34.84
N ASP A 149 -0.24 8.03 -35.23
CA ASP A 149 0.42 9.34 -35.22
C ASP A 149 0.58 9.85 -33.77
N GLU A 150 -0.43 9.71 -32.91
CA GLU A 150 -0.31 10.02 -31.48
C GLU A 150 0.75 9.16 -30.80
N LEU A 151 0.78 7.85 -31.07
CA LEU A 151 1.83 6.95 -30.56
C LEU A 151 3.22 7.43 -30.97
N LYS A 152 3.39 7.82 -32.24
CA LYS A 152 4.67 8.31 -32.78
C LYS A 152 5.17 9.56 -32.05
N GLU A 153 4.25 10.44 -31.65
CA GLU A 153 4.57 11.67 -30.93
C GLU A 153 4.84 11.41 -29.43
N MET A 154 4.07 10.52 -28.79
CA MET A 154 4.12 10.34 -27.34
C MET A 154 5.11 9.27 -26.86
N SER A 155 5.30 8.20 -27.62
CA SER A 155 6.04 7.02 -27.17
C SER A 155 6.74 6.33 -28.33
N GLY A 156 8.04 6.56 -28.44
CA GLY A 156 8.88 5.90 -29.45
C GLY A 156 8.86 4.38 -29.30
N LEU A 157 8.78 3.88 -28.07
CA LEU A 157 8.71 2.45 -27.75
C LEU A 157 7.38 1.82 -28.20
N MET A 158 6.23 2.42 -27.84
CA MET A 158 4.93 1.88 -28.25
C MET A 158 4.77 1.98 -29.77
N TYR A 159 5.13 3.12 -30.36
CA TYR A 159 5.07 3.29 -31.81
C TYR A 159 5.90 2.24 -32.54
N SER A 160 7.17 2.04 -32.15
CA SER A 160 8.05 1.10 -32.85
C SER A 160 7.59 -0.36 -32.69
N PHE A 161 6.96 -0.70 -31.57
CA PHE A 161 6.35 -2.01 -31.37
C PHE A 161 5.14 -2.21 -32.29
N PHE A 162 4.15 -1.32 -32.21
CA PHE A 162 2.89 -1.44 -32.96
C PHE A 162 3.03 -1.18 -34.46
N ALA A 163 4.05 -0.42 -34.90
CA ALA A 163 4.41 -0.28 -36.31
C ALA A 163 5.26 -1.46 -36.84
N GLY A 164 5.66 -2.40 -35.96
CA GLY A 164 6.57 -3.49 -36.31
C GLY A 164 6.07 -4.84 -35.77
N PRO A 165 6.83 -5.51 -34.89
CA PRO A 165 6.51 -6.88 -34.46
C PRO A 165 5.16 -7.01 -33.72
N GLY A 166 4.64 -5.90 -33.20
CA GLY A 166 3.37 -5.82 -32.50
C GLY A 166 2.17 -5.40 -33.36
N GLU A 167 2.32 -5.22 -34.68
CA GLU A 167 1.25 -4.72 -35.57
C GLU A 167 -0.06 -5.50 -35.43
N LYS A 168 0.02 -6.84 -35.31
CA LYS A 168 -1.16 -7.71 -35.13
C LYS A 168 -1.98 -7.41 -33.87
N PHE A 169 -1.41 -6.71 -32.90
CA PHE A 169 -2.06 -6.33 -31.65
C PHE A 169 -2.63 -4.90 -31.67
N TYR A 170 -2.39 -4.13 -32.73
CA TYR A 170 -2.96 -2.80 -32.90
C TYR A 170 -4.42 -2.91 -33.39
N ILE A 171 -5.32 -3.16 -32.44
CA ILE A 171 -6.75 -3.41 -32.69
C ILE A 171 -7.62 -2.55 -31.76
N SER A 172 -8.87 -2.31 -32.15
CA SER A 172 -9.92 -1.73 -31.28
C SER A 172 -10.70 -2.81 -30.54
N ARG A 173 -11.57 -2.39 -29.61
CA ARG A 173 -12.57 -3.25 -28.94
C ARG A 173 -13.50 -3.95 -29.91
N GLU A 174 -13.86 -3.31 -31.01
CA GLU A 174 -14.75 -3.88 -32.03
C GLU A 174 -14.07 -5.00 -32.83
N GLU A 175 -12.74 -4.90 -32.99
CA GLU A 175 -11.91 -5.86 -33.72
C GLU A 175 -11.44 -7.03 -32.84
N ARG A 176 -11.66 -6.94 -31.52
CA ARG A 176 -11.16 -7.88 -30.53
C ARG A 176 -12.04 -9.13 -30.44
N ASP A 177 -11.39 -10.29 -30.41
CA ASP A 177 -12.02 -11.53 -29.96
C ASP A 177 -12.04 -11.59 -28.42
N VAL A 178 -13.23 -11.47 -27.85
CA VAL A 178 -13.48 -11.47 -26.40
C VAL A 178 -13.03 -12.78 -25.73
N PHE A 179 -12.86 -13.87 -26.50
CA PHE A 179 -12.42 -15.17 -26.00
C PHE A 179 -10.92 -15.44 -26.18
N SER A 180 -10.18 -14.53 -26.82
CA SER A 180 -8.74 -14.71 -27.04
C SER A 180 -7.91 -14.40 -25.79
N ASP A 181 -6.82 -15.17 -25.58
CA ASP A 181 -5.84 -14.90 -24.53
C ASP A 181 -4.95 -13.74 -24.96
N HIS A 182 -5.11 -12.59 -24.32
CA HIS A 182 -4.33 -11.39 -24.55
C HIS A 182 -2.94 -11.44 -23.89
N GLY A 183 -2.58 -12.51 -23.18
CA GLY A 183 -1.30 -12.62 -22.48
C GLY A 183 -0.08 -12.45 -23.39
N GLU A 184 -0.21 -12.86 -24.65
CA GLU A 184 0.87 -12.79 -25.63
C GLU A 184 1.37 -11.36 -25.86
N ILE A 185 0.48 -10.36 -25.90
CA ILE A 185 0.87 -8.96 -26.15
C ILE A 185 1.82 -8.46 -25.07
N PHE A 186 1.54 -8.76 -23.80
CA PHE A 186 2.31 -8.27 -22.67
C PHE A 186 3.70 -8.91 -22.65
N VAL A 187 3.78 -10.22 -22.91
CA VAL A 187 5.06 -10.94 -22.97
C VAL A 187 5.90 -10.42 -24.13
N ASN A 188 5.30 -10.28 -25.32
CA ASN A 188 6.00 -9.80 -26.51
C ASN A 188 6.45 -8.35 -26.36
N PHE A 189 5.59 -7.48 -25.81
CA PHE A 189 5.91 -6.08 -25.57
C PHE A 189 7.02 -5.92 -24.53
N ILE A 190 6.96 -6.63 -23.39
CA ILE A 190 8.00 -6.54 -22.35
C ILE A 190 9.36 -6.99 -22.88
N LYS A 191 9.40 -8.09 -23.65
CA LYS A 191 10.64 -8.57 -24.28
C LYS A 191 11.15 -7.58 -25.33
N TYR A 192 10.26 -7.01 -26.14
CA TYR A 192 10.62 -5.97 -27.08
C TYR A 192 11.19 -4.73 -26.37
N ALA A 193 10.58 -4.32 -25.25
CA ALA A 193 11.06 -3.21 -24.44
C ALA A 193 12.45 -3.45 -23.82
N TRP A 194 12.80 -4.70 -23.48
CA TRP A 194 14.16 -5.05 -23.06
C TRP A 194 15.19 -4.71 -24.15
N GLU A 195 14.92 -5.13 -25.38
CA GLU A 195 15.80 -4.88 -26.52
C GLU A 195 15.84 -3.40 -26.88
N TYR A 196 14.67 -2.76 -26.94
CA TYR A 196 14.52 -1.35 -27.26
C TYR A 196 15.26 -0.46 -26.26
N ALA A 197 15.06 -0.67 -24.95
CA ALA A 197 15.78 0.07 -23.93
C ALA A 197 17.29 -0.17 -24.02
N SER A 198 17.73 -1.38 -24.36
CA SER A 198 19.16 -1.65 -24.57
C SER A 198 19.77 -0.84 -25.73
N ALA A 199 18.99 -0.59 -26.78
CA ALA A 199 19.43 0.20 -27.94
C ALA A 199 19.36 1.73 -27.72
N HIS A 200 18.58 2.21 -26.73
CA HIS A 200 18.34 3.63 -26.47
C HIS A 200 18.80 4.02 -25.06
N LYS A 201 20.12 3.95 -24.82
CA LYS A 201 20.73 4.17 -23.49
C LYS A 201 20.63 5.61 -22.97
N GLU A 202 20.41 6.56 -23.87
CA GLU A 202 20.20 7.97 -23.56
C GLU A 202 18.85 8.25 -22.90
N LYS A 203 17.89 7.34 -23.04
CA LYS A 203 16.53 7.48 -22.50
C LYS A 203 16.25 6.42 -21.43
N ARG A 204 15.48 6.80 -20.41
CA ARG A 204 14.98 5.87 -19.39
C ARG A 204 13.54 5.49 -19.68
N PHE A 205 13.19 4.27 -19.34
CA PHE A 205 11.88 3.68 -19.62
C PHE A 205 11.25 3.16 -18.35
N ILE A 206 9.95 3.42 -18.18
CA ILE A 206 9.15 2.90 -17.07
C ILE A 206 7.98 2.12 -17.64
N LEU A 207 7.86 0.84 -17.28
CA LEU A 207 6.71 0.00 -17.59
C LEU A 207 5.89 -0.23 -16.33
N GLU A 208 4.65 0.28 -16.31
CA GLU A 208 3.76 0.18 -15.16
C GLU A 208 2.62 -0.81 -15.44
N GLY A 209 2.42 -1.81 -14.58
CA GLY A 209 1.25 -2.68 -14.73
C GLY A 209 1.26 -3.92 -13.86
N ILE A 210 0.10 -4.57 -13.76
CA ILE A 210 -0.01 -5.87 -13.09
C ILE A 210 0.51 -7.01 -13.98
N TRP A 211 0.50 -6.79 -15.29
CA TRP A 211 0.75 -7.80 -16.32
C TRP A 211 2.14 -8.41 -16.25
N THR A 212 3.14 -7.65 -15.79
CA THR A 212 4.51 -8.13 -15.59
C THR A 212 4.53 -9.37 -14.70
N TYR A 213 4.04 -9.30 -13.47
CA TYR A 213 4.06 -10.44 -12.56
C TYR A 213 2.93 -11.45 -12.84
N MET A 214 1.95 -11.11 -13.67
CA MET A 214 0.91 -12.07 -14.09
C MET A 214 1.41 -13.05 -15.15
N PHE A 215 2.23 -12.56 -16.09
CA PHE A 215 2.73 -13.36 -17.21
C PHE A 215 4.17 -13.85 -17.05
N PHE A 216 4.99 -13.17 -16.25
CA PHE A 216 6.34 -13.63 -15.92
C PHE A 216 6.35 -14.29 -14.54
N LYS A 217 6.51 -15.62 -14.52
CA LYS A 217 6.49 -16.40 -13.28
C LYS A 217 7.80 -16.33 -12.52
N ASP A 218 8.94 -16.18 -13.19
CA ASP A 218 10.24 -16.14 -12.54
C ASP A 218 10.73 -14.68 -12.41
N PRO A 219 10.72 -14.10 -11.19
CA PRO A 219 11.24 -12.76 -10.98
C PRO A 219 12.75 -12.65 -11.26
N SER A 220 13.50 -13.76 -11.31
CA SER A 220 14.95 -13.73 -11.58
C SER A 220 15.30 -13.21 -12.97
N GLU A 221 14.36 -13.30 -13.93
CA GLU A 221 14.47 -12.73 -15.27
C GLU A 221 14.66 -11.20 -15.24
N PHE A 222 14.37 -10.55 -14.10
CA PHE A 222 14.36 -9.10 -13.96
C PHE A 222 15.53 -8.53 -13.15
N ASN A 223 16.52 -9.36 -12.78
CA ASN A 223 17.69 -8.93 -12.00
C ASN A 223 18.55 -7.84 -12.67
N GLY A 224 18.51 -7.75 -13.99
CA GLY A 224 19.24 -6.73 -14.78
C GLY A 224 18.54 -5.38 -14.86
N TYR A 225 17.36 -5.23 -14.25
CA TYR A 225 16.51 -4.04 -14.37
C TYR A 225 16.19 -3.45 -13.00
N ALA A 226 15.57 -2.27 -13.00
CA ALA A 226 14.98 -1.70 -11.80
C ALA A 226 13.58 -2.29 -11.59
N VAL A 227 13.22 -2.59 -10.35
CA VAL A 227 11.88 -3.09 -10.01
C VAL A 227 11.36 -2.34 -8.80
N PHE A 228 10.32 -1.53 -9.00
CA PHE A 228 9.65 -0.83 -7.91
C PHE A 228 8.30 -1.50 -7.63
N MET A 229 8.07 -1.89 -6.39
CA MET A 229 6.84 -2.58 -5.99
C MET A 229 6.07 -1.75 -4.98
N LYS A 230 4.83 -1.42 -5.32
CA LYS A 230 3.90 -0.79 -4.38
C LYS A 230 3.44 -1.82 -3.35
N GLY A 231 3.58 -1.50 -2.07
CA GLY A 231 3.24 -2.41 -0.96
C GLY A 231 1.79 -2.34 -0.47
N THR A 232 0.94 -1.48 -1.04
CA THR A 232 -0.48 -1.34 -0.67
C THR A 232 -1.21 -2.70 -0.66
N SER A 233 -1.94 -3.03 0.39
CA SER A 233 -2.64 -4.32 0.51
C SER A 233 -3.71 -4.54 -0.57
N LEU A 234 -4.05 -5.80 -0.83
CA LEU A 234 -5.07 -6.16 -1.82
C LEU A 234 -6.42 -5.52 -1.50
N VAL A 235 -6.89 -5.61 -0.26
CA VAL A 235 -8.19 -5.05 0.17
C VAL A 235 -8.21 -3.53 -0.02
N LYS A 236 -7.16 -2.83 0.40
CA LYS A 236 -7.05 -1.37 0.23
C LYS A 236 -7.01 -0.99 -1.26
N SER A 237 -6.30 -1.77 -2.08
CA SER A 237 -6.21 -1.57 -3.53
C SER A 237 -7.55 -1.81 -4.23
N LYS A 238 -8.27 -2.89 -3.88
CA LYS A 238 -9.61 -3.20 -4.40
C LYS A 238 -10.63 -2.13 -3.99
N PHE A 239 -10.64 -1.70 -2.73
CA PHE A 239 -11.53 -0.64 -2.28
C PHE A 239 -11.31 0.66 -3.06
N ARG A 240 -10.04 1.09 -3.20
CA ARG A 240 -9.68 2.26 -4.02
C ARG A 240 -10.12 2.08 -5.48
N ARG A 241 -10.02 0.88 -6.03
CA ARG A 241 -10.49 0.58 -7.40
C ARG A 241 -12.00 0.71 -7.51
N LEU A 242 -12.75 0.11 -6.59
CA LEU A 242 -14.22 0.18 -6.55
C LEU A 242 -14.72 1.62 -6.46
N VAL A 243 -14.08 2.46 -5.63
CA VAL A 243 -14.43 3.89 -5.53
C VAL A 243 -14.22 4.62 -6.85
N ARG A 244 -13.13 4.34 -7.58
CA ARG A 244 -12.88 4.93 -8.90
C ARG A 244 -13.87 4.42 -9.95
N GLU A 245 -14.19 3.13 -9.92
CA GLU A 245 -15.07 2.47 -10.89
C GLU A 245 -16.55 2.76 -10.64
N ALA A 246 -16.96 3.15 -9.43
CA ALA A 246 -18.34 3.54 -9.11
C ALA A 246 -18.81 4.79 -9.87
N GLY A 247 -17.90 5.56 -10.46
CA GLY A 247 -18.21 6.67 -11.35
C GLY A 247 -18.42 6.27 -12.83
N ASN A 248 -18.14 5.02 -13.21
CA ASN A 248 -18.25 4.56 -14.59
C ASN A 248 -19.68 4.13 -14.91
N SER A 249 -20.01 4.13 -16.21
CA SER A 249 -21.28 3.58 -16.68
C SER A 249 -21.34 2.05 -16.48
N PRO A 250 -22.55 1.46 -16.38
CA PRO A 250 -22.72 0.00 -16.33
C PRO A 250 -22.13 -0.72 -17.53
N VAL A 251 -22.13 -0.09 -18.71
CA VAL A 251 -21.59 -0.64 -19.95
C VAL A 251 -20.06 -0.73 -19.87
N GLU A 252 -19.37 0.32 -19.43
CA GLU A 252 -17.91 0.32 -19.23
C GLU A 252 -17.47 -0.68 -18.16
N SER A 253 -18.29 -0.87 -17.13
CA SER A 253 -18.00 -1.82 -16.05
C SER A 253 -18.11 -3.27 -16.52
N ILE A 254 -19.10 -3.58 -17.37
CA ILE A 254 -19.27 -4.90 -18.00
C ILE A 254 -18.16 -5.14 -19.03
N ASP A 255 -17.81 -4.14 -19.83
CA ASP A 255 -16.75 -4.24 -20.83
C ASP A 255 -15.39 -4.53 -20.19
N ARG A 256 -15.01 -3.78 -19.13
CA ARG A 256 -13.79 -4.07 -18.36
C ARG A 256 -13.82 -5.44 -17.68
N LEU A 257 -15.00 -5.89 -17.24
CA LEU A 257 -15.17 -7.23 -16.70
C LEU A 257 -15.06 -8.30 -17.78
N LEU A 258 -15.40 -8.04 -19.04
CA LEU A 258 -15.19 -8.99 -20.15
C LEU A 258 -13.76 -8.91 -20.69
N GLU A 259 -13.16 -7.74 -20.67
CA GLU A 259 -11.78 -7.45 -21.05
C GLU A 259 -10.77 -8.08 -20.13
N PHE A 260 -11.01 -7.95 -18.83
CA PHE A 260 -10.10 -8.42 -17.81
C PHE A 260 -10.70 -9.51 -16.95
N GLY A 261 -11.94 -9.98 -17.15
CA GLY A 261 -12.62 -10.93 -16.24
C GLY A 261 -11.93 -12.27 -16.07
N VAL A 262 -11.40 -12.82 -17.16
CA VAL A 262 -10.56 -14.03 -17.12
C VAL A 262 -9.33 -13.77 -16.25
N TYR A 263 -8.70 -12.60 -16.41
CA TYR A 263 -7.57 -12.16 -15.60
C TYR A 263 -7.96 -11.59 -14.24
N ALA A 264 -9.23 -11.28 -13.98
CA ALA A 264 -9.73 -10.77 -12.70
C ALA A 264 -9.91 -11.98 -11.77
N ILE A 265 -10.46 -13.08 -12.29
CA ILE A 265 -10.50 -14.38 -11.64
C ILE A 265 -9.07 -14.94 -11.46
N ASP A 266 -8.23 -14.85 -12.49
CA ASP A 266 -6.83 -15.30 -12.41
C ASP A 266 -5.97 -14.39 -11.52
N SER A 267 -6.21 -13.07 -11.48
CA SER A 267 -5.55 -12.17 -10.52
C SER A 267 -5.94 -12.54 -9.09
N THR A 268 -7.20 -12.88 -8.81
CA THR A 268 -7.60 -13.39 -7.49
C THR A 268 -6.99 -14.74 -7.09
N LEU A 269 -6.52 -15.55 -8.05
CA LEU A 269 -5.88 -16.85 -7.81
C LEU A 269 -4.34 -16.79 -7.89
N ARG A 270 -3.80 -15.84 -8.68
CA ARG A 270 -2.38 -15.51 -8.85
C ARG A 270 -1.96 -14.30 -8.00
N ASP A 271 -2.80 -13.86 -7.05
CA ASP A 271 -2.46 -12.84 -6.04
C ASP A 271 -1.22 -13.25 -5.22
N GLY A 272 -0.88 -14.55 -5.16
CA GLY A 272 0.39 -15.03 -4.60
C GLY A 272 1.63 -14.73 -5.44
N ASN A 273 1.49 -14.36 -6.72
CA ASN A 273 2.63 -14.12 -7.60
C ASN A 273 3.24 -12.74 -7.34
N VAL A 274 2.47 -11.71 -7.00
CA VAL A 274 3.05 -10.43 -6.56
C VAL A 274 3.81 -10.59 -5.24
N ASP A 275 3.31 -11.42 -4.33
CA ASP A 275 4.03 -11.78 -3.10
C ASP A 275 5.31 -12.55 -3.42
N LYS A 276 5.26 -13.53 -4.34
CA LYS A 276 6.45 -14.24 -4.81
C LYS A 276 7.52 -13.28 -5.32
N TRP A 277 7.12 -12.34 -6.18
CA TRP A 277 7.99 -11.30 -6.71
C TRP A 277 8.57 -10.42 -5.59
N ARG A 278 7.72 -9.98 -4.66
CA ARG A 278 8.15 -9.18 -3.52
C ARG A 278 9.19 -9.91 -2.68
N ARG A 279 8.91 -11.14 -2.26
CA ARG A 279 9.84 -11.95 -1.43
C ARG A 279 11.13 -12.29 -2.16
N TYR A 280 11.13 -12.30 -3.48
CA TYR A 280 12.33 -12.47 -4.26
C TYR A 280 13.24 -11.24 -4.14
N PHE A 281 12.73 -10.06 -4.50
CA PHE A 281 13.54 -8.82 -4.47
C PHE A 281 13.84 -8.33 -3.05
N GLU A 282 12.97 -8.58 -2.08
CA GLU A 282 13.16 -8.16 -0.67
C GLU A 282 14.44 -8.75 -0.04
N LYS A 283 14.90 -9.91 -0.55
CA LYS A 283 16.12 -10.56 -0.06
C LYS A 283 17.41 -10.00 -0.64
N ASP A 284 17.32 -9.18 -1.70
CA ASP A 284 18.51 -8.64 -2.36
C ASP A 284 19.05 -7.42 -1.59
N PRO A 285 20.36 -7.37 -1.27
CA PRO A 285 20.96 -6.23 -0.57
C PRO A 285 20.82 -4.88 -1.28
N LYS A 286 20.57 -4.87 -2.59
CA LYS A 286 20.34 -3.64 -3.38
C LYS A 286 18.94 -3.08 -3.21
N THR A 287 18.06 -3.80 -2.52
CA THR A 287 16.68 -3.41 -2.30
C THR A 287 16.57 -2.42 -1.14
N VAL A 288 15.94 -1.29 -1.41
CA VAL A 288 15.58 -0.30 -0.40
C VAL A 288 14.09 -0.46 -0.08
N ILE A 289 13.78 -0.64 1.19
CA ILE A 289 12.41 -0.68 1.70
C ILE A 289 12.09 0.71 2.25
N LYS A 290 11.09 1.38 1.66
CA LYS A 290 10.60 2.67 2.17
C LYS A 290 9.20 2.51 2.73
N PRO A 291 8.93 2.94 3.98
CA PRO A 291 7.55 3.10 4.44
C PRO A 291 6.76 3.89 3.40
N GLU A 292 5.47 3.59 3.27
CA GLU A 292 4.61 4.32 2.34
C GLU A 292 4.58 5.80 2.76
N ASP A 293 5.40 6.65 2.15
CA ASP A 293 5.38 8.09 2.39
C ASP A 293 4.28 8.70 1.52
N ASN A 294 3.06 8.62 2.01
CA ASN A 294 1.92 9.24 1.38
C ASN A 294 1.21 10.15 2.37
N ALA A 295 0.40 11.08 1.83
CA ALA A 295 -0.45 11.95 2.65
C ALA A 295 -1.26 11.15 3.68
N PHE A 296 -1.58 9.87 3.42
CA PHE A 296 -2.27 9.00 4.35
C PHE A 296 -1.42 8.61 5.57
N THR A 297 -0.11 8.40 5.43
CA THR A 297 0.80 8.14 6.56
C THR A 297 1.00 9.38 7.40
N VAL A 298 1.17 10.56 6.78
CA VAL A 298 1.21 11.85 7.50
C VAL A 298 -0.10 12.09 8.24
N LEU A 299 -1.23 11.91 7.55
CA LEU A 299 -2.58 12.00 8.11
C LEU A 299 -2.80 11.00 9.25
N HIS A 300 -2.35 9.77 9.09
CA HIS A 300 -2.42 8.74 10.13
C HIS A 300 -1.59 9.14 11.34
N THR A 301 -0.35 9.60 11.15
CA THR A 301 0.52 10.07 12.24
C THR A 301 -0.09 11.26 12.97
N ASN A 302 -0.58 12.27 12.26
CA ASN A 302 -1.24 13.44 12.86
C ASN A 302 -2.49 13.02 13.66
N THR A 303 -3.34 12.18 13.05
CA THR A 303 -4.55 11.67 13.70
C THR A 303 -4.21 10.86 14.94
N MET A 304 -3.23 9.95 14.87
CA MET A 304 -2.85 9.10 16.00
C MET A 304 -2.19 9.89 17.12
N ASN A 305 -1.42 10.93 16.82
CA ASN A 305 -0.88 11.83 17.84
C ASN A 305 -2.00 12.50 18.65
N GLU A 306 -3.04 13.00 17.98
CA GLU A 306 -4.19 13.58 18.68
C GLU A 306 -5.01 12.52 19.44
N ILE A 307 -5.19 11.32 18.89
CA ILE A 307 -5.84 10.22 19.61
C ILE A 307 -5.05 9.83 20.87
N ASN A 308 -3.73 9.80 20.80
CA ASN A 308 -2.86 9.53 21.95
C ASN A 308 -3.00 10.64 23.00
N ASN A 309 -3.06 11.92 22.60
CA ASN A 309 -3.34 13.03 23.49
C ASN A 309 -4.73 12.90 24.15
N ILE A 310 -5.76 12.53 23.38
CA ILE A 310 -7.10 12.28 23.91
C ILE A 310 -7.08 11.15 24.94
N ASN A 311 -6.37 10.06 24.67
CA ASN A 311 -6.23 8.93 25.58
C ASN A 311 -5.49 9.32 26.87
N ASP A 312 -4.43 10.12 26.78
CA ASP A 312 -3.74 10.69 27.95
C ASP A 312 -4.70 11.52 28.82
N ARG A 313 -5.44 12.45 28.23
CA ARG A 313 -6.43 13.26 28.98
C ARG A 313 -7.56 12.42 29.54
N PHE A 314 -8.04 11.44 28.79
CA PHE A 314 -9.06 10.49 29.23
C PHE A 314 -8.62 9.72 30.47
N VAL A 315 -7.42 9.15 30.43
CA VAL A 315 -6.86 8.37 31.54
C VAL A 315 -6.79 9.22 32.81
N HIS A 316 -6.39 10.50 32.70
CA HIS A 316 -6.32 11.44 33.83
C HIS A 316 -7.65 12.09 34.22
N GLY A 317 -8.77 11.74 33.57
CA GLY A 317 -10.07 12.36 33.83
C GLY A 317 -10.14 13.85 33.46
N ASP A 318 -9.26 14.33 32.58
CA ASP A 318 -9.18 15.74 32.16
C ASP A 318 -10.20 16.04 31.06
N GLU A 319 -11.47 16.17 31.46
CA GLU A 319 -12.58 16.51 30.57
C GLU A 319 -12.33 17.82 29.81
N ARG A 320 -11.76 18.82 30.49
CA ARG A 320 -11.44 20.12 29.91
C ARG A 320 -10.35 20.02 28.85
N GLY A 321 -9.32 19.20 29.09
CA GLY A 321 -8.28 18.91 28.12
C GLY A 321 -8.83 18.28 26.84
N ILE A 322 -9.73 17.30 26.95
CA ILE A 322 -10.38 16.68 25.78
C ILE A 322 -11.23 17.70 25.01
N MET A 323 -12.00 18.54 25.72
CA MET A 323 -12.77 19.62 25.07
C MET A 323 -11.85 20.61 24.34
N SER A 324 -10.71 20.98 24.93
CA SER A 324 -9.74 21.87 24.30
C SER A 324 -9.16 21.27 23.02
N ILE A 325 -8.82 19.98 23.00
CA ILE A 325 -8.35 19.30 21.77
C ILE A 325 -9.44 19.37 20.69
N MET A 326 -10.68 19.04 21.05
CA MET A 326 -11.82 19.08 20.13
C MET A 326 -12.03 20.46 19.50
N ASP A 327 -11.88 21.53 20.28
CA ASP A 327 -12.08 22.89 19.77
C ASP A 327 -10.89 23.39 18.95
N ASN A 328 -9.65 23.07 19.36
CA ASN A 328 -8.44 23.37 18.58
C ASN A 328 -8.47 22.71 17.20
N VAL A 329 -8.90 21.45 17.11
CA VAL A 329 -9.00 20.70 15.85
C VAL A 329 -10.01 21.32 14.90
N LYS A 330 -11.16 21.81 15.39
CA LYS A 330 -12.18 22.46 14.54
C LYS A 330 -11.65 23.71 13.84
N VAL A 331 -10.79 24.47 14.52
CA VAL A 331 -10.25 25.75 14.01
C VAL A 331 -8.89 25.61 13.33
N ASN A 332 -8.26 24.43 13.36
CA ASN A 332 -6.95 24.21 12.73
C ASN A 332 -7.07 24.22 11.20
N GLU A 333 -6.50 25.22 10.53
CA GLU A 333 -6.58 25.37 9.06
C GLU A 333 -5.67 24.38 8.31
N GLU A 334 -4.65 23.82 8.95
CA GLU A 334 -3.69 22.89 8.35
C GLU A 334 -4.22 21.45 8.29
N MET A 335 -5.20 21.11 9.14
CA MET A 335 -5.83 19.78 9.15
C MET A 335 -6.93 19.65 8.10
N ASP A 336 -6.97 18.50 7.43
CA ASP A 336 -8.04 18.19 6.48
C ASP A 336 -9.36 17.81 7.17
N LEU A 337 -10.44 17.79 6.38
CA LEU A 337 -11.79 17.54 6.91
C LEU A 337 -11.95 16.13 7.52
N THR A 338 -11.22 15.15 7.00
CA THR A 338 -11.24 13.76 7.46
C THR A 338 -10.54 13.63 8.80
N GLU A 339 -9.34 14.22 8.95
CA GLU A 339 -8.62 14.29 10.24
C GLU A 339 -9.51 14.91 11.31
N LYS A 340 -10.08 16.08 11.02
CA LYS A 340 -10.97 16.80 11.93
C LYS A 340 -12.14 15.95 12.37
N THR A 341 -12.79 15.28 11.42
CA THR A 341 -13.96 14.44 11.71
C THR A 341 -13.60 13.28 12.63
N VAL A 342 -12.50 12.57 12.34
CA VAL A 342 -12.06 11.43 13.15
C VAL A 342 -11.71 11.88 14.58
N ILE A 343 -10.91 12.93 14.73
CA ILE A 343 -10.45 13.40 16.04
C ILE A 343 -11.62 13.96 16.88
N VAL A 344 -12.53 14.71 16.26
CA VAL A 344 -13.73 15.24 16.95
C VAL A 344 -14.65 14.12 17.43
N GLU A 345 -14.90 13.11 16.60
CA GLU A 345 -15.70 11.95 17.01
C GLU A 345 -15.01 11.17 18.14
N GLU A 346 -13.68 11.06 18.11
CA GLU A 346 -12.93 10.38 19.16
C GLU A 346 -12.95 11.14 20.49
N CYS A 347 -12.92 12.48 20.46
CA CYS A 347 -13.15 13.34 21.63
C CYS A 347 -14.53 13.11 22.22
N LYS A 348 -15.59 13.13 21.39
CA LYS A 348 -16.98 12.88 21.85
C LYS A 348 -17.11 11.53 22.52
N ARG A 349 -16.48 10.49 21.94
CA ARG A 349 -16.48 9.14 22.52
C ARG A 349 -15.74 9.10 23.86
N ALA A 350 -14.59 9.75 23.97
CA ALA A 350 -13.82 9.81 25.21
C ALA A 350 -14.61 10.53 26.33
N LEU A 351 -15.27 11.65 26.01
CA LEU A 351 -16.15 12.37 26.94
C LEU A 351 -17.35 11.52 27.38
N ALA A 352 -17.94 10.76 26.45
CA ALA A 352 -19.04 9.84 26.78
C ALA A 352 -18.56 8.69 27.69
N ASP A 353 -17.37 8.15 27.42
CA ASP A 353 -16.75 7.11 28.26
C ASP A 353 -16.45 7.62 29.67
N LEU A 354 -15.95 8.86 29.82
CA LEU A 354 -15.68 9.44 31.14
C LEU A 354 -16.95 9.51 32.00
N LYS A 355 -18.07 9.88 31.39
CA LYS A 355 -19.37 9.96 32.07
C LYS A 355 -19.92 8.59 32.51
N LEU A 356 -19.48 7.51 31.85
CA LEU A 356 -19.85 6.14 32.23
C LEU A 356 -18.96 5.60 33.37
N LEU A 357 -17.82 6.22 33.63
CA LEU A 357 -16.86 5.84 34.68
C LEU A 357 -17.01 6.62 35.99
N GLN A 358 -17.78 7.72 35.95
CA GLN A 358 -18.23 8.53 37.09
C GLN A 358 -19.53 7.95 37.65
#